data_AF-A0A969GZG8-F1
#
_entry.id   AF-A0A969GZG8-F1
#
_cell.length_a   1.000
_cell.length_b   1.000
_cell.length_c   1.000
_cell.angle_alpha   90.00
_cell.angle_beta   90.00
_cell.angle_gamma   90.00
#
_symmetry.space_group_name_H-M   'P 1'
#
loop_
_entity.id
_entity.type
_entity.pdbx_description
1 polymer ?
#
loop_
_entity_poly.entity_id
_entity_poly.type
_entity_poly.pdbx_seq_one_letter_code
_entity_poly.pdbx_strand_id
1 'polypeptide(L)'
;MKIQPIMMAPQLNLTDIRDQYIARVVQGKTFAEVGGLWGTVSEKVSVAKQFGATELTMIDAASMTEHQYLWQAFHDRMVSLNIDKYHCLSLDICDIQIEEIGKPYDVVHCAGVLYHHPHPMQMLVALRKITGQYLVLTSAITQEVIENEKGRYQIPPSGVMFVPALSESEREILTVYWEQFMI
;
A
#
# COMPACT_ATOMS: atom_id res chain seq x y z
N MET A 1 37.97 20.31 -21.67
CA MET A 1 37.00 19.21 -21.48
C MET A 1 35.97 19.68 -20.47
N LYS A 2 34.81 20.17 -20.93
CA LYS A 2 33.74 20.68 -20.06
C LYS A 2 32.91 19.49 -19.61
N ILE A 3 32.90 19.23 -18.31
CA ILE A 3 32.05 18.21 -17.69
C ILE A 3 30.61 18.73 -17.78
N GLN A 4 29.75 18.01 -18.48
CA GLN A 4 28.31 18.32 -18.52
C GLN A 4 27.72 18.04 -17.12
N PRO A 5 26.82 18.91 -16.62
CA PRO A 5 26.14 18.66 -15.37
C PRO A 5 25.23 17.44 -15.55
N ILE A 6 25.37 16.47 -14.64
CA ILE A 6 24.44 15.37 -14.47
C ILE A 6 23.06 15.99 -14.25
N MET A 7 22.10 15.69 -15.13
CA MET A 7 20.71 16.07 -14.92
C MET A 7 20.26 15.46 -13.59
N MET A 8 20.06 16.31 -12.58
CA MET A 8 19.45 15.87 -11.33
C MET A 8 18.01 15.45 -11.65
N ALA A 9 17.67 14.21 -11.29
CA ALA A 9 16.29 13.75 -11.27
C ALA A 9 15.42 14.78 -10.51
N PRO A 10 14.15 15.00 -10.91
CA PRO A 10 13.27 15.95 -10.24
C PRO A 10 13.28 15.65 -8.73
N GLN A 11 13.64 16.68 -7.97
CA GLN A 11 13.80 16.61 -6.52
C GLN A 11 12.42 16.43 -5.92
N LEU A 12 12.05 15.19 -5.63
CA LEU A 12 10.73 14.86 -5.12
C LEU A 12 10.62 15.39 -3.69
N ASN A 13 9.58 16.18 -3.45
CA ASN A 13 9.26 16.66 -2.12
C ASN A 13 8.70 15.45 -1.34
N LEU A 14 9.59 14.72 -0.66
CA LEU A 14 9.28 13.52 0.12
C LEU A 14 8.51 13.90 1.40
N THR A 15 7.28 14.39 1.26
CA THR A 15 6.43 14.71 2.42
C THR A 15 5.78 13.46 3.00
N ASP A 16 5.62 12.41 2.20
CA ASP A 16 5.09 11.12 2.64
C ASP A 16 6.17 10.29 3.37
N ILE A 17 5.94 10.01 4.65
CA ILE A 17 6.82 9.16 5.49
C ILE A 17 6.99 7.74 4.92
N ARG A 18 5.98 7.22 4.19
CA ARG A 18 6.03 5.91 3.53
C ARG A 18 7.06 5.93 2.41
N ASP A 19 7.06 6.99 1.60
CA ASP A 19 8.00 7.17 0.49
C ASP A 19 9.42 7.35 1.02
N GLN A 20 9.59 8.13 2.10
CA GLN A 20 10.89 8.28 2.77
C GLN A 20 11.44 6.94 3.25
N TYR A 21 10.59 6.10 3.84
CA TYR A 21 11.02 4.79 4.32
C TYR A 21 11.39 3.87 3.15
N ILE A 22 10.56 3.80 2.11
CA ILE A 22 10.84 3.02 0.90
C ILE A 22 12.15 3.46 0.25
N ALA A 23 12.36 4.77 0.09
CA ALA A 23 13.58 5.34 -0.47
C ALA A 23 14.85 4.88 0.28
N ARG A 24 14.77 4.74 1.61
CA ARG A 24 15.87 4.28 2.44
C ARG A 24 16.18 2.79 2.28
N VAL A 25 15.18 1.96 1.99
CA VAL A 25 15.34 0.50 2.05
C VAL A 25 15.39 -0.18 0.68
N VAL A 26 14.96 0.46 -0.41
CA VAL A 26 14.69 -0.21 -1.70
C VAL A 26 15.83 -0.17 -2.74
N GLN A 27 16.85 0.66 -2.53
CA GLN A 27 17.92 0.82 -3.52
C GLN A 27 18.62 -0.52 -3.83
N GLY A 28 18.65 -0.92 -5.09
CA GLY A 28 19.31 -2.15 -5.57
C GLY A 28 18.54 -3.44 -5.26
N LYS A 29 17.29 -3.36 -4.80
CA LYS A 29 16.50 -4.48 -4.27
C LYS A 29 15.22 -4.73 -5.06
N THR A 30 14.66 -5.92 -4.92
CA THR A 30 13.35 -6.25 -5.50
C THR A 30 12.22 -5.70 -4.63
N PHE A 31 11.15 -5.23 -5.27
CA PHE A 31 10.02 -4.59 -4.58
C PHE A 31 8.69 -5.20 -5.02
N ALA A 32 7.81 -5.45 -4.04
CA ALA A 32 6.41 -5.77 -4.27
C ALA A 32 5.48 -4.87 -3.45
N GLU A 33 4.38 -4.46 -4.07
CA GLU A 33 3.26 -3.80 -3.39
C GLU A 33 2.04 -4.72 -3.37
N VAL A 34 1.42 -4.84 -2.21
CA VAL A 34 0.22 -5.66 -1.99
C VAL A 34 -0.97 -4.74 -1.71
N GLY A 35 -1.97 -4.76 -2.60
CA GLY A 35 -3.21 -3.99 -2.47
C GLY A 35 -3.14 -2.55 -2.95
N GLY A 36 -2.25 -2.24 -3.91
CA GLY A 36 -1.98 -0.86 -4.34
C GLY A 36 -2.91 -0.30 -5.42
N LEU A 37 -3.90 -1.08 -5.91
CA LEU A 37 -4.70 -0.63 -7.06
C LEU A 37 -5.79 0.39 -6.73
N TRP A 38 -6.27 0.44 -5.48
CA TRP A 38 -7.33 1.39 -5.13
C TRP A 38 -6.76 2.82 -5.04
N GLY A 39 -7.22 3.68 -5.95
CA GLY A 39 -6.77 5.07 -6.01
C GLY A 39 -5.32 5.23 -6.46
N THR A 40 -4.89 4.42 -7.44
CA THR A 40 -3.58 4.28 -8.13
C THR A 40 -2.60 5.46 -8.13
N VAL A 41 -2.99 6.68 -7.78
CA VAL A 41 -2.11 7.81 -7.46
C VAL A 41 -1.20 7.55 -6.25
N SER A 42 -1.66 6.77 -5.26
CA SER A 42 -0.94 6.55 -3.99
C SER A 42 -0.08 5.28 -3.94
N GLU A 43 -0.03 4.52 -5.04
CA GLU A 43 0.81 3.33 -5.16
C GLU A 43 2.30 3.64 -4.96
N LYS A 44 3.04 2.64 -4.52
CA LYS A 44 4.45 2.70 -4.16
C LYS A 44 5.38 1.95 -5.11
N VAL A 45 4.86 1.23 -6.11
CA VAL A 45 5.67 0.66 -7.20
C VAL A 45 6.46 1.74 -7.96
N SER A 46 5.85 2.87 -8.35
CA SER A 46 6.59 3.94 -9.02
C SER A 46 7.61 4.63 -8.11
N VAL A 47 7.28 4.77 -6.82
CA VAL A 47 8.20 5.30 -5.80
C VAL A 47 9.42 4.40 -5.70
N ALA A 48 9.21 3.10 -5.57
CA ALA A 48 10.29 2.11 -5.51
C ALA A 48 11.18 2.16 -6.77
N LYS A 49 10.59 2.29 -7.95
CA LYS A 49 11.33 2.45 -9.22
C LYS A 49 12.26 3.65 -9.19
N GLN A 50 11.74 4.79 -8.75
CA GLN A 50 12.51 6.03 -8.69
C GLN A 50 13.72 5.93 -7.76
N PHE A 51 13.59 5.19 -6.65
CA PHE A 51 14.67 4.98 -5.69
C PHE A 51 15.55 3.75 -5.98
N GLY A 52 15.48 3.22 -7.19
CA GLY A 52 16.44 2.24 -7.70
C GLY A 52 16.10 0.79 -7.38
N ALA A 53 14.83 0.46 -7.20
CA ALA A 53 14.38 -0.93 -7.23
C ALA A 53 14.79 -1.62 -8.55
N THR A 54 15.24 -2.86 -8.44
CA THR A 54 15.72 -3.66 -9.59
C THR A 54 14.61 -4.43 -10.28
N GLU A 55 13.59 -4.82 -9.52
CA GLU A 55 12.38 -5.51 -9.98
C GLU A 55 11.18 -4.92 -9.25
N LEU A 56 10.03 -4.87 -9.93
CA LEU A 56 8.80 -4.24 -9.46
C LEU A 56 7.63 -5.20 -9.66
N THR A 57 6.82 -5.40 -8.63
CA THR A 57 5.59 -6.20 -8.73
C THR A 57 4.42 -5.50 -8.04
N MET A 58 3.28 -5.41 -8.72
CA MET A 58 1.98 -5.10 -8.12
C MET A 58 1.21 -6.40 -7.90
N ILE A 59 0.75 -6.64 -6.66
CA ILE A 59 -0.04 -7.80 -6.27
C ILE A 59 -1.37 -7.29 -5.72
N ASP A 60 -2.48 -7.75 -6.30
CA ASP A 60 -3.81 -7.32 -5.85
C ASP A 60 -4.85 -8.42 -6.09
N ALA A 61 -5.83 -8.52 -5.19
CA ALA A 61 -6.93 -9.49 -5.30
C ALA A 61 -7.96 -9.08 -6.38
N ALA A 62 -7.90 -7.85 -6.89
CA ALA A 62 -8.75 -7.38 -7.97
C ALA A 62 -8.61 -8.27 -9.22
N SER A 63 -9.73 -8.88 -9.64
CA SER A 63 -9.78 -9.71 -10.84
C SER A 63 -9.40 -8.92 -12.11
N MET A 64 -8.55 -9.50 -12.95
CA MET A 64 -8.16 -8.93 -14.25
C MET A 64 -9.33 -8.77 -15.22
N THR A 65 -10.42 -9.52 -15.05
CA THR A 65 -11.60 -9.45 -15.92
C THR A 65 -12.67 -8.53 -15.36
N GLU A 66 -13.01 -8.66 -14.08
CA GLU A 66 -14.09 -7.90 -13.46
C GLU A 66 -13.65 -6.49 -13.03
N HIS A 67 -12.38 -6.34 -12.67
CA HIS A 67 -11.79 -5.10 -12.18
C HIS A 67 -10.73 -4.55 -13.15
N GLN A 68 -10.87 -4.83 -14.45
CA GLN A 68 -9.94 -4.41 -15.49
C GLN A 68 -9.63 -2.90 -15.44
N TYR A 69 -10.61 -2.07 -15.06
CA TYR A 69 -10.44 -0.62 -14.95
C TYR A 69 -9.37 -0.21 -13.91
N LEU A 70 -9.21 -0.95 -12.81
CA LEU A 70 -8.18 -0.67 -11.80
C LEU A 70 -6.78 -0.97 -12.34
N TRP A 71 -6.63 -2.13 -12.99
CA TRP A 71 -5.38 -2.52 -13.64
C TRP A 71 -5.01 -1.59 -14.79
N GLN A 72 -5.99 -1.14 -15.58
CA GLN A 72 -5.77 -0.17 -16.65
C GLN A 72 -5.30 1.18 -16.08
N ALA A 73 -5.95 1.68 -15.02
CA ALA A 73 -5.52 2.92 -14.37
C ALA A 73 -4.08 2.82 -13.82
N PHE A 74 -3.68 1.65 -13.31
CA PHE A 74 -2.31 1.40 -12.88
C PHE A 74 -1.34 1.40 -14.06
N HIS A 75 -1.69 0.72 -15.15
CA HIS A 75 -0.89 0.72 -16.37
C HIS A 75 -0.71 2.12 -16.96
N ASP A 76 -1.80 2.89 -17.10
CA ASP A 76 -1.78 4.25 -17.62
C ASP A 76 -0.86 5.14 -16.76
N ARG A 77 -0.87 4.95 -15.44
CA ARG A 77 0.06 5.62 -14.54
C ARG A 77 1.50 5.22 -14.80
N MET A 78 1.82 3.93 -14.88
CA MET A 78 3.18 3.46 -15.16
C MET A 78 3.69 4.03 -16.49
N VAL A 79 2.86 4.03 -17.54
CA VAL A 79 3.16 4.64 -18.84
C VAL A 79 3.43 6.14 -18.69
N SER A 80 2.59 6.88 -17.96
CA SER A 80 2.78 8.32 -17.74
C SER A 80 4.11 8.66 -17.05
N LEU A 81 4.64 7.71 -16.26
CA LEU A 81 5.91 7.82 -15.54
C LEU A 81 7.09 7.19 -16.29
N ASN A 82 6.88 6.70 -17.52
CA ASN A 82 7.88 5.98 -18.33
C ASN A 82 8.43 4.73 -17.64
N ILE A 83 7.57 3.97 -16.97
CA ILE A 83 7.87 2.70 -16.33
C ILE A 83 7.26 1.58 -17.19
N ASP A 84 8.09 0.81 -17.87
CA ASP A 84 7.68 -0.22 -18.83
C ASP A 84 7.98 -1.66 -18.35
N LYS A 85 8.79 -1.81 -17.30
CA LYS A 85 9.21 -3.10 -16.73
C LYS A 85 8.72 -3.26 -15.30
N TYR A 86 7.62 -3.97 -15.17
CA TYR A 86 7.03 -4.38 -13.90
C TYR A 86 6.16 -5.62 -14.12
N HIS A 87 5.86 -6.31 -13.02
CA HIS A 87 4.98 -7.48 -13.00
C HIS A 87 3.66 -7.13 -12.34
N CYS A 88 2.59 -7.81 -12.76
CA CYS A 88 1.27 -7.74 -12.14
C CYS A 88 0.81 -9.15 -11.79
N LEU A 89 0.37 -9.35 -10.56
CA LEU A 89 -0.22 -10.59 -10.07
C LEU A 89 -1.63 -10.30 -9.55
N SER A 90 -2.62 -10.93 -10.17
CA SER A 90 -4.02 -10.87 -9.74
C SER A 90 -4.34 -12.11 -8.92
N LEU A 91 -4.20 -11.99 -7.60
CA LEU A 91 -4.41 -13.07 -6.64
C LEU A 91 -4.59 -12.53 -5.22
N ASP A 92 -5.25 -13.31 -4.37
CA ASP A 92 -5.22 -13.07 -2.93
C ASP A 92 -3.84 -13.41 -2.38
N ILE A 93 -3.26 -12.49 -1.62
CA ILE A 93 -1.94 -12.69 -1.01
C ILE A 93 -1.88 -13.94 -0.12
N CYS A 94 -2.99 -14.35 0.48
CA CYS A 94 -3.07 -15.56 1.31
C CYS A 94 -2.92 -16.85 0.49
N ASP A 95 -3.18 -16.80 -0.81
CA ASP A 95 -3.10 -17.93 -1.73
C ASP A 95 -1.76 -18.02 -2.46
N ILE A 96 -0.93 -16.97 -2.37
CA ILE A 96 0.36 -16.93 -3.06
C ILE A 96 1.27 -18.07 -2.63
N GLN A 97 1.86 -18.75 -3.60
CA GLN A 97 2.89 -19.76 -3.38
C GLN A 97 4.26 -19.19 -3.75
N ILE A 98 5.31 -19.57 -3.02
CA ILE A 98 6.65 -18.99 -3.27
C ILE A 98 7.17 -19.35 -4.66
N GLU A 99 6.73 -20.49 -5.19
CA GLU A 99 7.01 -20.99 -6.52
C GLU A 99 6.47 -20.07 -7.63
N GLU A 100 5.36 -19.36 -7.37
CA GLU A 100 4.75 -18.42 -8.31
C GLU A 100 5.57 -17.13 -8.46
N ILE A 101 6.28 -16.73 -7.41
CA ILE A 101 7.15 -15.55 -7.40
C ILE A 101 8.64 -15.88 -7.49
N GLY A 102 9.00 -17.16 -7.44
CA GLY A 102 10.35 -17.71 -7.50
C GLY A 102 11.20 -17.48 -6.24
N LYS A 103 11.24 -16.25 -5.72
CA LYS A 103 11.97 -15.87 -4.50
C LYS A 103 11.22 -14.77 -3.74
N PRO A 104 11.40 -14.66 -2.41
CA PRO A 104 10.89 -13.52 -1.66
C PRO A 104 11.41 -12.19 -2.23
N TYR A 105 10.57 -11.15 -2.15
CA TYR A 105 10.98 -9.79 -2.46
C TYR A 105 11.80 -9.21 -1.32
N ASP A 106 12.85 -8.47 -1.62
CA ASP A 106 13.66 -7.82 -0.59
C ASP A 106 12.82 -6.83 0.23
N VAL A 107 11.93 -6.09 -0.44
CA VAL A 107 11.02 -5.12 0.17
C VAL A 107 9.58 -5.42 -0.25
N VAL A 108 8.69 -5.58 0.72
CA VAL A 108 7.26 -5.69 0.51
C VAL A 108 6.57 -4.51 1.20
N HIS A 109 5.76 -3.77 0.46
CA HIS A 109 4.85 -2.77 1.01
C HIS A 109 3.42 -3.28 0.95
N CYS A 110 2.67 -3.11 2.03
CA CYS A 110 1.25 -3.44 2.07
C CYS A 110 0.51 -2.32 2.78
N ALA A 111 -0.37 -1.62 2.04
CA ALA A 111 -1.19 -0.55 2.56
C ALA A 111 -2.67 -0.87 2.38
N GLY A 112 -3.48 -0.55 3.38
CA GLY A 112 -4.94 -0.52 3.15
C GLY A 112 -5.66 -1.88 3.22
N VAL A 113 -4.94 -3.00 3.31
CA VAL A 113 -5.54 -4.34 3.20
C VAL A 113 -5.72 -5.02 4.56
N LEU A 114 -4.75 -4.89 5.47
CA LEU A 114 -4.69 -5.68 6.71
C LEU A 114 -5.96 -5.54 7.58
N TYR A 115 -6.55 -4.35 7.64
CA TYR A 115 -7.70 -4.05 8.51
C TYR A 115 -9.07 -4.39 7.91
N HIS A 116 -9.13 -4.81 6.64
CA HIS A 116 -10.35 -5.30 6.00
C HIS A 116 -10.30 -6.80 5.64
N HIS A 117 -9.13 -7.42 5.77
CA HIS A 117 -8.97 -8.84 5.48
C HIS A 117 -9.69 -9.72 6.53
N PRO A 118 -10.47 -10.75 6.14
CA PRO A 118 -11.19 -11.60 7.09
C PRO A 118 -10.27 -12.44 7.99
N HIS A 119 -9.04 -12.67 7.55
CA HIS A 119 -8.02 -13.46 8.27
C HIS A 119 -6.70 -12.67 8.38
N PRO A 120 -6.62 -11.60 9.20
CA PRO A 120 -5.46 -10.71 9.21
C PRO A 120 -4.17 -11.40 9.67
N MET A 121 -4.27 -12.39 10.56
CA MET A 121 -3.11 -13.16 11.00
C MET A 121 -2.55 -14.06 9.89
N GLN A 122 -3.42 -14.67 9.08
CA GLN A 122 -3.00 -15.47 7.94
C GLN A 122 -2.31 -14.58 6.89
N MET A 123 -2.86 -13.39 6.66
CA MET A 123 -2.28 -12.41 5.76
C MET A 123 -0.87 -11.97 6.23
N LEU A 124 -0.67 -11.72 7.54
CA LEU A 124 0.67 -11.41 8.08
C LEU A 124 1.66 -12.56 7.86
N VAL A 125 1.22 -13.81 8.00
CA VAL A 125 2.04 -14.98 7.70
C VAL A 125 2.41 -15.02 6.21
N ALA A 126 1.45 -14.76 5.31
CA ALA A 126 1.69 -14.72 3.87
C ALA A 126 2.67 -13.60 3.48
N LEU A 127 2.44 -12.37 3.99
CA LEU A 127 3.36 -11.24 3.80
C LEU A 127 4.76 -11.56 4.31
N ARG A 128 4.89 -12.23 5.47
CA ARG A 128 6.19 -12.64 6.00
C ARG A 128 6.91 -13.63 5.09
N LYS A 129 6.17 -14.56 4.48
CA LYS A 129 6.72 -15.57 3.55
C LYS A 129 7.31 -14.95 2.29
N ILE A 130 6.62 -13.95 1.72
CA ILE A 130 7.08 -13.28 0.49
C ILE A 130 8.08 -12.15 0.75
N THR A 131 8.39 -11.85 2.02
CA THR A 131 9.34 -10.80 2.40
C THR A 131 10.71 -11.39 2.78
N GLY A 132 11.75 -10.95 2.07
CA GLY A 132 13.14 -11.25 2.34
C GLY A 132 13.74 -10.37 3.45
N GLN A 133 13.63 -9.04 3.34
CA GLN A 133 14.33 -8.12 4.25
C GLN A 133 13.39 -7.16 4.99
N TYR A 134 12.51 -6.44 4.28
CA TYR A 134 11.68 -5.38 4.85
C TYR A 134 10.21 -5.57 4.50
N LEU A 135 9.37 -5.66 5.53
CA LEU A 135 7.92 -5.55 5.39
C LEU A 135 7.49 -4.17 5.89
N VAL A 136 6.93 -3.36 5.00
CA VAL A 136 6.41 -2.01 5.29
C VAL A 136 4.88 -2.10 5.33
N LEU A 137 4.32 -2.06 6.54
CA LEU A 137 2.88 -2.06 6.74
C LEU A 137 2.36 -0.63 6.90
N THR A 138 1.36 -0.28 6.11
CA THR A 138 0.57 0.93 6.33
C THR A 138 -0.86 0.53 6.68
N SER A 139 -1.25 0.82 7.92
CA SER A 139 -2.61 0.62 8.41
C SER A 139 -3.15 1.93 8.95
N ALA A 140 -4.47 2.09 8.94
CA ALA A 140 -5.13 3.05 9.81
C ALA A 140 -5.26 2.41 11.20
N ILE A 141 -4.94 3.20 12.22
CA ILE A 141 -5.35 2.94 13.60
C ILE A 141 -6.22 4.10 14.04
N THR A 142 -7.15 3.85 14.94
CA THR A 142 -7.98 4.89 15.53
C THR A 142 -7.88 4.79 17.05
N GLN A 143 -8.15 5.89 17.75
CA GLN A 143 -8.14 5.91 19.20
C GLN A 143 -9.27 5.04 19.76
N GLU A 144 -9.03 4.39 20.91
CA GLU A 144 -10.02 3.53 21.57
C GLU A 144 -11.28 4.29 21.99
N VAL A 145 -11.13 5.57 22.33
CA VAL A 145 -12.24 6.45 22.74
C VAL A 145 -12.24 7.68 21.86
N ILE A 146 -13.32 7.87 21.10
CA ILE A 146 -13.57 9.04 20.28
C ILE A 146 -14.73 9.81 20.89
N GLU A 147 -14.48 11.06 21.29
CA GLU A 147 -15.48 11.93 21.89
C GLU A 147 -15.44 13.29 21.21
N ASN A 148 -16.59 13.72 20.70
CA ASN A 148 -16.78 15.00 20.03
C ASN A 148 -18.24 15.48 20.22
N GLU A 149 -18.64 16.55 19.55
CA GLU A 149 -19.99 17.14 19.66
C GLU A 149 -21.12 16.20 19.20
N LYS A 150 -20.81 15.12 18.48
CA LYS A 150 -21.77 14.10 18.05
C LYS A 150 -21.96 12.98 19.07
N GLY A 151 -21.09 12.91 20.08
CA GLY A 151 -21.17 11.93 21.17
C GLY A 151 -19.86 11.20 21.41
N ARG A 152 -19.97 10.00 21.99
CA ARG A 152 -18.84 9.17 22.38
C ARG A 152 -18.94 7.78 21.77
N TYR A 153 -17.92 7.39 21.01
CA TYR A 153 -17.74 6.04 20.49
C TYR A 153 -16.55 5.36 21.18
N GLN A 154 -16.71 4.11 21.59
CA GLN A 154 -15.66 3.35 22.26
C GLN A 154 -15.45 2.00 21.57
N ILE A 155 -14.21 1.79 21.13
CA ILE A 155 -13.74 0.52 20.62
C ILE A 155 -13.12 -0.22 21.80
N PRO A 156 -13.49 -1.50 22.04
CA PRO A 156 -12.83 -2.31 23.07
C PRO A 156 -11.31 -2.37 22.85
N PRO A 157 -10.50 -2.55 23.90
CA PRO A 157 -9.07 -2.80 23.74
C PRO A 157 -8.83 -3.97 22.79
N SER A 158 -7.92 -3.79 21.83
CA SER A 158 -7.68 -4.75 20.72
C SER A 158 -8.91 -5.06 19.84
N GLY A 159 -9.92 -4.20 19.86
CA GLY A 159 -11.12 -4.32 19.04
C GLY A 159 -10.91 -3.85 17.60
N VAL A 160 -11.70 -4.40 16.69
CA VAL A 160 -11.80 -3.93 15.30
C VAL A 160 -13.18 -3.33 15.08
N MET A 161 -13.23 -2.28 14.27
CA MET A 161 -14.47 -1.64 13.89
C MET A 161 -14.94 -2.18 12.55
N PHE A 162 -16.09 -2.84 12.53
CA PHE A 162 -16.72 -3.26 11.27
C PHE A 162 -17.60 -2.13 10.74
N VAL A 163 -17.03 -1.27 9.90
CA VAL A 163 -17.68 -0.05 9.34
C VAL A 163 -19.10 -0.29 8.83
N PRO A 164 -19.43 -1.40 8.13
CA PRO A 164 -20.78 -1.64 7.66
C PRO A 164 -21.83 -1.79 8.79
N ALA A 165 -21.44 -2.28 9.96
CA ALA A 165 -22.33 -2.51 11.10
C ALA A 165 -22.50 -1.29 12.02
N LEU A 166 -21.84 -0.18 11.73
CA LEU A 166 -22.00 1.05 12.51
C LEU A 166 -23.42 1.59 12.40
N SER A 167 -24.00 2.05 13.50
CA SER A 167 -25.23 2.84 13.47
C SER A 167 -24.97 4.20 12.81
N GLU A 168 -26.04 4.91 12.43
CA GLU A 168 -25.92 6.27 11.88
C GLU A 168 -25.21 7.22 12.86
N SER A 169 -25.57 7.16 14.16
CA SER A 169 -24.93 7.99 15.18
C SER A 169 -23.44 7.68 15.35
N GLU A 170 -23.05 6.41 15.28
CA GLU A 170 -21.63 6.01 15.38
C GLU A 170 -20.84 6.52 14.16
N ARG A 171 -21.42 6.42 12.95
CA ARG A 171 -20.80 6.96 11.73
C ARG A 171 -20.60 8.47 11.81
N GLU A 172 -21.56 9.23 12.34
CA GLU A 172 -21.41 10.67 12.51
C GLU A 172 -20.23 11.03 13.45
N ILE A 173 -20.12 10.36 14.59
CA ILE A 173 -19.00 10.56 15.54
C ILE A 173 -17.67 10.31 14.84
N LEU A 174 -17.56 9.20 14.12
CA LEU A 174 -16.32 8.79 13.45
C LEU A 174 -15.96 9.70 12.27
N THR A 175 -16.95 10.20 11.55
CA THR A 175 -16.75 11.09 10.39
C THR A 175 -16.08 12.39 10.83
N VAL A 176 -16.64 13.07 11.84
CA VAL A 176 -16.05 14.29 12.41
C VAL A 176 -14.62 14.04 12.90
N TYR A 177 -14.38 12.89 13.54
CA TYR A 177 -13.05 12.53 14.01
C TYR A 177 -12.05 12.27 12.89
N TRP A 178 -12.45 11.71 11.74
CA TRP A 178 -11.52 11.41 10.66
C TRP A 178 -11.33 12.55 9.66
N GLU A 179 -12.32 13.43 9.51
CA GLU A 179 -12.22 14.63 8.67
C GLU A 179 -10.99 15.48 9.01
N GLN A 180 -10.60 15.55 10.29
CA GLN A 180 -9.38 16.29 10.70
C GLN A 180 -8.07 15.68 10.18
N PHE A 181 -8.08 14.43 9.68
CA PHE A 181 -6.91 13.72 9.16
C PHE A 181 -6.96 13.50 7.64
N MET A 182 -8.09 13.78 7.00
CA MET A 182 -8.20 13.72 5.54
C MET A 182 -7.64 15.03 4.97
N ILE A 183 -6.44 14.94 4.37
CA ILE A 183 -5.74 16.05 3.68
C ILE A 183 -6.22 16.13 2.24
#